data_AF-A0A1V4U5E1-F1
#
_entry.id   AF-A0A1V4U5E1-F1
#
_cell.length_a   1.000
_cell.length_b   1.000
_cell.length_c   1.000
_cell.angle_alpha   90.00
_cell.angle_beta   90.00
_cell.angle_gamma   90.00
#
_symmetry.space_group_name_H-M   'P 1'
#
loop_
_entity.id
_entity.type
_entity.pdbx_description
1 polymer ?
#
loop_
_entity_poly.entity_id
_entity_poly.type
_entity_poly.pdbx_seq_one_letter_code
_entity_poly.pdbx_strand_id
1 'polypeptide(L)'
;MQHWKCELESRLQDLVISVPPSSILDHLADDLGGMARSYLSDGDHFLSSGDPVNALASWAYALGWIDAGASLGVFTTRVRDPGWVFSHIHPFPGFESFLREKTARYHALLHSAIQSVVPSPEPDTVMHDAAARFLAASVVSREYGRYFCTLGRLDNALGSFSYGHAWLDSGVRAGLFRVAGKREIFTL
;
A
#
# COMPACT_ATOMS: atom_id res chain seq x y z
N MET A 1 9.78 0.75 18.45
CA MET A 1 9.26 -0.02 17.31
C MET A 1 8.40 0.92 16.48
N GLN A 2 8.58 1.00 15.16
CA GLN A 2 7.85 1.94 14.33
C GLN A 2 6.37 1.51 14.24
N HIS A 3 5.45 2.42 14.54
CA HIS A 3 4.03 2.09 14.74
C HIS A 3 3.40 1.32 13.55
N TRP A 4 3.85 1.61 12.33
CA TRP A 4 3.34 0.98 11.12
C TRP A 4 3.84 -0.46 10.94
N LYS A 5 5.08 -0.78 11.35
CA LYS A 5 5.55 -2.17 11.39
C LYS A 5 4.72 -2.98 12.39
N CYS A 6 4.48 -2.44 13.58
CA CYS A 6 3.69 -3.12 14.61
C CYS A 6 2.27 -3.43 14.10
N GLU A 7 1.63 -2.46 13.44
CA GLU A 7 0.32 -2.67 12.81
C GLU A 7 0.41 -3.77 11.75
N LEU A 8 1.38 -3.71 10.84
CA LEU A 8 1.57 -4.72 9.80
C LEU A 8 1.73 -6.15 10.36
N GLU A 9 2.64 -6.34 11.31
CA GLU A 9 2.87 -7.63 11.95
C GLU A 9 1.60 -8.16 12.62
N SER A 10 0.88 -7.30 13.35
CA SER A 10 -0.39 -7.67 13.95
C SER A 10 -1.43 -8.07 12.90
N ARG A 11 -1.53 -7.33 11.80
CA ARG A 11 -2.53 -7.57 10.76
C ARG A 11 -2.26 -8.87 10.02
N LEU A 12 -0.99 -9.21 9.80
CA LEU A 12 -0.58 -10.49 9.21
C LEU A 12 -0.81 -11.66 10.17
N GLN A 13 -0.57 -11.47 11.46
CA GLN A 13 -0.84 -12.50 12.48
C GLN A 13 -2.33 -12.85 12.55
N ASP A 14 -3.21 -11.85 12.44
CA ASP A 14 -4.67 -12.01 12.53
C ASP A 14 -5.33 -12.25 11.15
N LEU A 15 -4.57 -12.45 10.08
CA LEU A 15 -5.10 -12.59 8.72
C LEU A 15 -5.77 -13.96 8.52
N VAL A 16 -7.03 -13.95 8.08
CA VAL A 16 -7.83 -15.15 7.80
C VAL A 16 -8.40 -15.08 6.39
N ILE A 17 -8.02 -16.06 5.54
CA ILE A 17 -8.60 -16.21 4.19
C ILE A 17 -10.10 -16.50 4.32
N SER A 18 -10.91 -15.71 3.62
CA SER A 18 -12.38 -15.67 3.80
C SER A 18 -13.15 -16.29 2.63
N VAL A 19 -12.43 -16.88 1.68
CA VAL A 19 -12.94 -17.46 0.44
C VAL A 19 -12.70 -18.97 0.40
N PRO A 20 -13.49 -19.75 -0.37
CA PRO A 20 -13.33 -21.20 -0.43
C PRO A 20 -11.95 -21.60 -1.00
N PRO A 21 -11.27 -22.59 -0.39
CA PRO A 21 -9.99 -23.08 -0.88
C PRO A 21 -10.04 -23.51 -2.36
N SER A 22 -8.96 -23.27 -3.10
CA SER A 22 -8.82 -23.55 -4.53
C SER A 22 -9.79 -22.80 -5.46
N SER A 23 -10.54 -21.81 -4.95
CA SER A 23 -11.32 -20.90 -5.79
C SER A 23 -10.41 -19.86 -6.46
N ILE A 24 -10.90 -19.19 -7.50
CA ILE A 24 -10.17 -18.09 -8.15
C ILE A 24 -9.79 -17.00 -7.13
N LEU A 25 -10.69 -16.71 -6.19
CA LEU A 25 -10.46 -15.69 -5.17
C LEU A 25 -9.49 -16.17 -4.08
N ASP A 26 -9.35 -17.48 -3.87
CA ASP A 26 -8.34 -18.06 -2.97
C ASP A 26 -6.94 -17.82 -3.53
N HIS A 27 -6.74 -18.05 -4.82
CA HIS A 27 -5.49 -17.72 -5.49
C HIS A 27 -5.17 -16.21 -5.43
N LEU A 28 -6.20 -15.36 -5.54
CA LEU A 28 -6.03 -13.92 -5.34
C LEU A 28 -5.68 -13.58 -3.87
N ALA A 29 -6.29 -14.26 -2.89
CA ALA A 29 -5.96 -14.08 -1.48
C ALA A 29 -4.49 -14.45 -1.19
N ASP A 30 -4.02 -15.57 -1.74
CA ASP A 30 -2.64 -16.04 -1.64
C ASP A 30 -1.67 -15.04 -2.28
N ASP A 31 -2.03 -14.51 -3.44
CA ASP A 31 -1.21 -13.53 -4.15
C ASP A 31 -1.08 -12.22 -3.37
N LEU A 32 -2.18 -11.56 -3.01
CA LEU A 32 -2.16 -10.29 -2.26
C LEU A 32 -1.55 -10.46 -0.86
N GLY A 33 -1.88 -11.55 -0.16
CA GLY A 33 -1.30 -11.87 1.15
C GLY A 33 0.19 -12.22 1.05
N GLY A 34 0.61 -12.89 -0.02
CA GLY A 34 2.00 -13.19 -0.33
C GLY A 34 2.81 -11.92 -0.55
N MET A 35 2.28 -10.98 -1.34
CA MET A 35 2.90 -9.66 -1.55
C MET A 35 3.10 -8.92 -0.22
N ALA A 36 2.06 -8.85 0.63
CA ALA A 36 2.19 -8.22 1.94
C ALA A 36 3.30 -8.84 2.82
N ARG A 37 3.41 -10.18 2.84
CA ARG A 37 4.47 -10.88 3.58
C ARG A 37 5.87 -10.64 3.00
N SER A 38 6.01 -10.62 1.68
CA SER A 38 7.29 -10.30 1.03
C SER A 38 7.76 -8.90 1.41
N TYR A 39 6.88 -7.90 1.37
CA TYR A 39 7.26 -6.53 1.74
C TYR A 39 7.49 -6.32 3.24
N LEU A 40 6.89 -7.14 4.12
CA LEU A 40 7.33 -7.21 5.51
C LEU A 40 8.79 -7.68 5.60
N SER A 41 9.13 -8.77 4.91
CA SER A 41 10.49 -9.33 4.88
C SER A 41 11.50 -8.33 4.29
N ASP A 42 11.16 -7.64 3.21
CA ASP A 42 12.01 -6.61 2.60
C ASP A 42 12.23 -5.45 3.57
N GLY A 43 11.18 -4.98 4.24
CA GLY A 43 11.32 -3.93 5.23
C GLY A 43 12.23 -4.31 6.39
N ASP A 44 12.14 -5.55 6.85
CA ASP A 44 13.02 -6.09 7.90
C ASP A 44 14.47 -6.22 7.43
N HIS A 45 14.68 -6.63 6.18
CA HIS A 45 15.99 -6.67 5.58
C HIS A 45 16.61 -5.27 5.45
N PHE A 46 15.83 -4.28 4.97
CA PHE A 46 16.30 -2.90 4.89
C PHE A 46 16.65 -2.33 6.27
N LEU A 47 15.82 -2.57 7.28
CA LEU A 47 16.09 -2.11 8.63
C LEU A 47 17.38 -2.73 9.20
N SER A 48 17.54 -4.05 9.07
CA SER A 48 18.76 -4.74 9.56
C SER A 48 20.02 -4.31 8.83
N SER A 49 19.89 -3.81 7.60
CA SER A 49 20.98 -3.25 6.80
C SER A 49 21.22 -1.75 7.00
N GLY A 50 20.53 -1.12 7.97
CA GLY A 50 20.70 0.31 8.29
C GLY A 50 19.98 1.26 7.34
N ASP A 51 18.93 0.81 6.66
CA ASP A 51 18.12 1.59 5.72
C ASP A 51 16.66 1.74 6.21
N PRO A 52 16.43 2.56 7.25
CA PRO A 52 15.11 2.68 7.86
C PRO A 52 14.08 3.37 6.96
N VAL A 53 14.54 4.19 6.00
CA VAL A 53 13.65 4.91 5.07
C VAL A 53 13.05 3.94 4.05
N ASN A 54 13.85 3.03 3.47
CA ASN A 54 13.30 1.94 2.65
C ASN A 54 12.44 1.00 3.48
N ALA A 55 12.84 0.69 4.71
CA ALA A 55 12.06 -0.17 5.58
C ALA A 55 10.63 0.37 5.79
N LEU A 56 10.52 1.66 6.11
CA LEU A 56 9.23 2.34 6.26
C LEU A 56 8.38 2.26 4.98
N ALA A 57 8.96 2.55 3.83
CA ALA A 57 8.25 2.47 2.55
C ALA A 57 7.72 1.06 2.28
N SER A 58 8.52 0.02 2.54
CA SER A 58 8.12 -1.38 2.36
C SER A 58 6.97 -1.78 3.29
N TRP A 59 7.03 -1.45 4.59
CA TRP A 59 5.94 -1.80 5.52
C TRP A 59 4.64 -1.05 5.19
N ALA A 60 4.73 0.23 4.82
CA ALA A 60 3.60 1.02 4.36
C ALA A 60 2.95 0.43 3.11
N TYR A 61 3.77 0.00 2.15
CA TYR A 61 3.33 -0.65 0.94
C TYR A 61 2.63 -1.99 1.25
N ALA A 62 3.21 -2.82 2.13
CA ALA A 62 2.61 -4.07 2.60
C ALA A 62 1.22 -3.87 3.24
N LEU A 63 1.04 -2.82 4.05
CA LEU A 63 -0.27 -2.48 4.64
C LEU A 63 -1.32 -2.17 3.57
N GLY A 64 -0.92 -1.52 2.47
CA GLY A 64 -1.83 -1.26 1.35
C GLY A 64 -2.30 -2.54 0.66
N TRP A 65 -1.44 -3.55 0.51
CA TRP A 65 -1.86 -4.88 0.01
C TRP A 65 -2.89 -5.54 0.93
N ILE A 66 -2.68 -5.47 2.25
CA ILE A 66 -3.61 -6.01 3.23
C ILE A 66 -4.96 -5.32 3.15
N ASP A 67 -4.99 -3.98 3.18
CA ASP A 67 -6.26 -3.26 3.16
C ASP A 67 -6.99 -3.40 1.80
N ALA A 68 -6.25 -3.50 0.70
CA ALA A 68 -6.81 -3.78 -0.62
C ALA A 68 -7.47 -5.17 -0.66
N GLY A 69 -6.76 -6.22 -0.22
CA GLY A 69 -7.33 -7.58 -0.17
C GLY A 69 -8.51 -7.70 0.79
N ALA A 70 -8.43 -7.04 1.95
CA ALA A 70 -9.55 -6.96 2.88
C ALA A 70 -10.76 -6.22 2.26
N SER A 71 -10.51 -5.16 1.48
CA SER A 71 -11.56 -4.44 0.78
C SER A 71 -12.21 -5.24 -0.36
N LEU A 72 -11.51 -6.22 -0.93
CA LEU A 72 -12.07 -7.19 -1.89
C LEU A 72 -12.83 -8.33 -1.21
N GLY A 73 -12.68 -8.47 0.12
CA GLY A 73 -13.29 -9.55 0.89
C GLY A 73 -12.58 -10.90 0.73
N VAL A 74 -11.36 -10.94 0.20
CA VAL A 74 -10.62 -12.20 0.00
C VAL A 74 -10.00 -12.73 1.30
N PHE A 75 -9.72 -11.83 2.25
CA PHE A 75 -9.37 -12.17 3.62
C PHE A 75 -9.88 -11.11 4.60
N THR A 76 -9.92 -11.46 5.88
CA THR A 76 -10.20 -10.54 6.99
C THR A 76 -8.99 -10.44 7.90
N THR A 77 -8.88 -9.34 8.61
CA THR A 77 -7.81 -9.09 9.58
C THR A 77 -8.25 -8.02 10.56
N ARG A 78 -7.74 -8.06 11.79
CA ARG A 78 -8.15 -7.17 12.87
C ARG A 78 -7.37 -5.87 12.85
N VAL A 79 -8.04 -4.75 12.56
CA VAL A 79 -7.49 -3.41 12.80
C VAL A 79 -7.50 -3.13 14.32
N ARG A 80 -6.33 -2.92 14.93
CA ARG A 80 -6.25 -2.61 16.37
C ARG A 80 -6.42 -1.12 16.65
N ASP A 81 -5.84 -0.28 15.80
CA ASP A 81 -5.95 1.17 15.87
C ASP A 81 -6.48 1.72 14.54
N PRO A 82 -7.76 2.12 14.44
CA PRO A 82 -8.31 2.75 13.24
C PRO A 82 -7.57 4.04 12.83
N GLY A 83 -6.84 4.67 13.76
CA GLY A 83 -6.02 5.85 13.54
C GLY A 83 -4.58 5.55 13.12
N TRP A 84 -4.22 4.28 12.88
CA TRP A 84 -2.82 3.89 12.65
C TRP A 84 -2.16 4.68 11.51
N VAL A 85 -2.89 5.02 10.45
CA VAL A 85 -2.38 5.79 9.31
C VAL A 85 -1.98 7.22 9.70
N PHE A 86 -2.55 7.77 10.76
CA PHE A 86 -2.24 9.09 11.29
C PHE A 86 -1.19 9.06 12.41
N SER A 87 -0.91 7.87 12.95
CA SER A 87 0.09 7.68 13.99
C SER A 87 1.42 8.33 13.59
N HIS A 88 2.04 9.02 14.54
CA HIS A 88 3.31 9.69 14.29
C HIS A 88 4.41 8.63 14.10
N ILE A 89 5.12 8.72 12.99
CA ILE A 89 6.33 7.93 12.77
C ILE A 89 7.49 8.74 13.32
N HIS A 90 8.28 8.12 14.19
CA HIS A 90 9.48 8.77 14.71
C HIS A 90 10.49 8.99 13.59
N PRO A 91 11.03 10.22 13.44
CA PRO A 91 12.01 10.53 12.41
C PRO A 91 13.25 9.63 12.49
N PHE A 92 13.92 9.42 11.36
CA PHE A 92 15.22 8.77 11.29
C PHE A 92 16.34 9.81 11.27
N PRO A 93 17.00 10.11 12.41
CA PRO A 93 18.04 11.13 12.45
C PRO A 93 19.19 10.75 11.52
N GLY A 94 19.68 11.70 10.73
CA GLY A 94 20.77 11.49 9.78
C GLY A 94 20.34 10.99 8.39
N PHE A 95 19.04 10.81 8.16
CA PHE A 95 18.48 10.40 6.86
C PHE A 95 17.65 11.50 6.19
N GLU A 96 17.73 12.75 6.63
CA GLU A 96 16.80 13.82 6.23
C GLU A 96 16.84 14.11 4.72
N SER A 97 18.04 14.10 4.12
CA SER A 97 18.21 14.30 2.68
C SER A 97 17.64 13.13 1.87
N PHE A 98 17.94 11.90 2.30
CA PHE A 98 17.47 10.68 1.66
C PHE A 98 15.95 10.53 1.79
N LEU A 99 15.39 10.79 2.97
CA LEU A 99 13.95 10.82 3.22
C LEU A 99 13.27 11.84 2.29
N ARG A 100 13.81 13.06 2.18
CA ARG A 100 13.24 14.08 1.30
C ARG A 100 13.25 13.67 -0.17
N GLU A 101 14.36 13.13 -0.68
CA GLU A 101 14.45 12.62 -2.04
C GLU A 101 13.42 11.51 -2.27
N LYS A 102 13.40 10.51 -1.39
CA LYS A 102 12.54 9.35 -1.52
C LYS A 102 11.07 9.72 -1.46
N THR A 103 10.67 10.59 -0.53
CA THR A 103 9.29 11.08 -0.42
C THR A 103 8.86 11.80 -1.70
N ALA A 104 9.72 12.65 -2.27
CA ALA A 104 9.41 13.34 -3.53
C ALA A 104 9.27 12.35 -4.70
N ARG A 105 10.16 11.34 -4.78
CA ARG A 105 10.11 10.29 -5.79
C ARG A 105 8.83 9.45 -5.69
N TYR A 106 8.44 9.04 -4.49
CA TYR A 106 7.23 8.21 -4.29
C TYR A 106 5.94 9.01 -4.54
N HIS A 107 5.93 10.31 -4.23
CA HIS A 107 4.83 11.20 -4.64
C HIS A 107 4.66 11.22 -6.17
N ALA A 108 5.76 11.40 -6.90
CA ALA A 108 5.73 11.43 -8.37
C ALA A 108 5.36 10.06 -8.97
N LEU A 109 5.82 8.97 -8.35
CA LEU A 109 5.49 7.60 -8.73
C LEU A 109 3.98 7.35 -8.60
N LEU A 110 3.39 7.59 -7.42
CA LEU A 110 1.96 7.42 -7.19
C LEU A 110 1.12 8.33 -8.11
N HIS A 111 1.54 9.59 -8.31
CA HIS A 111 0.87 10.48 -9.24
C HIS A 111 0.84 9.90 -10.66
N SER A 112 1.97 9.38 -11.14
CA SER A 112 2.07 8.76 -12.46
C SER A 112 1.24 7.47 -12.56
N ALA A 113 1.22 6.65 -11.51
CA ALA A 113 0.45 5.41 -11.46
C ALA A 113 -1.07 5.68 -11.53
N ILE A 114 -1.56 6.68 -10.77
CA ILE A 114 -2.97 7.12 -10.83
C ILE A 114 -3.37 7.52 -12.26
N GLN A 115 -2.49 8.21 -12.99
CA GLN A 115 -2.74 8.62 -14.38
C GLN A 115 -2.61 7.48 -15.38
N SER A 116 -1.99 6.36 -15.00
CA SER A 116 -1.67 5.25 -15.90
C SER A 116 -2.68 4.12 -15.86
N VAL A 117 -3.65 4.14 -14.94
CA VAL A 117 -4.70 3.11 -14.83
C VAL A 117 -6.03 3.56 -15.42
N VAL A 118 -6.76 2.61 -16.01
CA VAL A 118 -8.15 2.76 -16.41
C VAL A 118 -8.95 1.58 -15.85
N PRO A 119 -10.17 1.78 -15.31
CA PRO A 119 -11.02 0.66 -14.91
C PRO A 119 -11.19 -0.35 -16.05
N SER A 120 -10.96 -1.62 -15.75
CA SER A 120 -11.24 -2.74 -16.67
C SER A 120 -12.72 -3.15 -16.66
N PRO A 121 -13.42 -3.20 -15.51
CA PRO A 121 -14.82 -3.61 -15.48
C PRO A 121 -15.76 -2.62 -16.16
N GLU A 122 -16.81 -3.16 -16.78
CA GLU A 122 -17.88 -2.39 -17.43
C GLU A 122 -18.52 -1.39 -16.45
N PRO A 123 -18.79 -0.14 -16.86
CA PRO A 123 -19.52 0.84 -16.05
C PRO A 123 -20.81 0.27 -15.42
N ASP A 124 -21.19 0.84 -14.28
CA ASP A 124 -22.39 0.48 -13.50
C ASP A 124 -22.41 -0.98 -12.97
N THR A 125 -21.28 -1.68 -12.97
CA THR A 125 -21.12 -2.98 -12.31
C THR A 125 -20.46 -2.85 -10.93
N VAL A 126 -20.73 -3.80 -10.04
CA VAL A 126 -20.10 -3.85 -8.70
C VAL A 126 -18.56 -3.89 -8.80
N MET A 127 -18.02 -4.51 -9.85
CA MET A 127 -16.56 -4.54 -10.05
C MET A 127 -16.02 -3.20 -10.53
N HIS A 128 -16.82 -2.40 -11.25
CA HIS A 128 -16.46 -1.01 -11.57
C HIS A 128 -16.43 -0.16 -10.30
N ASP A 129 -17.40 -0.34 -9.39
CA ASP A 129 -17.39 0.31 -8.08
C ASP A 129 -16.19 -0.11 -7.23
N ALA A 130 -15.78 -1.38 -7.31
CA ALA A 130 -14.55 -1.85 -6.67
C ALA A 130 -13.30 -1.15 -7.24
N ALA A 131 -13.21 -1.02 -8.57
CA ALA A 131 -12.13 -0.26 -9.21
C ALA A 131 -12.16 1.22 -8.78
N ALA A 132 -13.33 1.86 -8.73
CA ALA A 132 -13.48 3.23 -8.26
C ALA A 132 -13.03 3.40 -6.81
N ARG A 133 -13.36 2.45 -5.93
CA ARG A 133 -12.92 2.44 -4.52
C ARG A 133 -11.40 2.32 -4.39
N PHE A 134 -10.76 1.47 -5.17
CA PHE A 134 -9.31 1.30 -5.18
C PHE A 134 -8.60 2.57 -5.66
N LEU A 135 -9.13 3.21 -6.71
CA LEU A 135 -8.62 4.48 -7.21
C LEU A 135 -8.81 5.59 -6.17
N ALA A 136 -9.96 5.64 -5.52
CA ALA A 136 -10.25 6.60 -4.46
C ALA A 136 -9.28 6.44 -3.28
N ALA A 137 -9.00 5.21 -2.82
CA ALA A 137 -8.02 4.95 -1.77
C ALA A 137 -6.64 5.51 -2.16
N SER A 138 -6.19 5.22 -3.38
CA SER A 138 -4.91 5.70 -3.92
C SER A 138 -4.82 7.24 -3.98
N VAL A 139 -5.89 7.90 -4.43
CA VAL A 139 -5.97 9.38 -4.50
C VAL A 139 -5.98 9.98 -3.09
N VAL A 140 -6.79 9.45 -2.18
CA VAL A 140 -6.88 9.93 -0.79
C VAL A 140 -5.53 9.79 -0.09
N SER A 141 -4.84 8.66 -0.25
CA SER A 141 -3.50 8.47 0.29
C SER A 141 -2.48 9.46 -0.29
N ARG A 142 -2.57 9.81 -1.58
CA ARG A 142 -1.75 10.88 -2.16
C ARG A 142 -2.03 12.23 -1.49
N GLU A 143 -3.30 12.57 -1.29
CA GLU A 143 -3.65 13.85 -0.65
C GLU A 143 -3.22 13.90 0.81
N TYR A 144 -3.34 12.80 1.57
CA TYR A 144 -2.75 12.72 2.91
C TYR A 144 -1.23 12.87 2.89
N GLY A 145 -0.53 12.23 1.95
CA GLY A 145 0.91 12.40 1.83
C GLY A 145 1.31 13.85 1.55
N ARG A 146 0.58 14.55 0.68
CA ARG A 146 0.78 15.99 0.43
C ARG A 146 0.53 16.82 1.69
N TYR A 147 -0.52 16.52 2.44
CA TYR A 147 -0.81 17.18 3.71
C TYR A 147 0.29 16.95 4.75
N PHE A 148 0.82 15.74 4.87
CA PHE A 148 1.94 15.48 5.77
C PHE A 148 3.22 16.23 5.36
N CYS A 149 3.45 16.41 4.06
CA CYS A 149 4.53 17.29 3.58
C CYS A 149 4.36 18.73 4.07
N THR A 150 3.13 19.29 4.08
CA THR A 150 2.90 20.66 4.60
C THR A 150 3.15 20.78 6.09
N LEU A 151 3.05 19.67 6.83
CA LEU A 151 3.36 19.59 8.26
C LEU A 151 4.82 19.23 8.57
N GLY A 152 5.67 19.06 7.54
CA GLY A 152 7.05 18.60 7.71
C GLY A 152 7.20 17.14 8.15
N ARG A 153 6.11 16.36 8.14
CA ARG A 153 6.09 14.94 8.55
C ARG A 153 6.42 14.03 7.35
N LEU A 154 7.66 14.10 6.86
CA LEU A 154 8.06 13.41 5.63
C LEU A 154 7.99 11.88 5.72
N ASP A 155 8.17 11.29 6.91
CA ASP A 155 7.99 9.84 7.14
C ASP A 155 6.54 9.41 6.89
N ASN A 156 5.57 10.13 7.47
CA ASN A 156 4.15 9.89 7.21
C ASN A 156 3.77 10.14 5.75
N ALA A 157 4.40 11.13 5.10
CA ALA A 157 4.19 11.38 3.68
C ALA A 157 4.68 10.20 2.82
N LEU A 158 5.91 9.74 3.06
CA LEU A 158 6.47 8.56 2.37
C LEU A 158 5.59 7.33 2.56
N GLY A 159 5.17 7.07 3.80
CA GLY A 159 4.26 5.98 4.12
C GLY A 159 2.94 6.09 3.36
N SER A 160 2.33 7.28 3.33
CA SER A 160 1.06 7.50 2.62
C SER A 160 1.18 7.27 1.11
N PHE A 161 2.25 7.75 0.49
CA PHE A 161 2.47 7.52 -0.95
C PHE A 161 2.73 6.05 -1.27
N SER A 162 3.50 5.36 -0.43
CA SER A 162 3.78 3.93 -0.59
C SER A 162 2.49 3.10 -0.43
N TYR A 163 1.74 3.34 0.64
CA TYR A 163 0.46 2.69 0.90
C TYR A 163 -0.52 2.88 -0.26
N GLY A 164 -0.68 4.11 -0.77
CA GLY A 164 -1.57 4.40 -1.90
C GLY A 164 -1.16 3.69 -3.19
N HIS A 165 0.14 3.47 -3.42
CA HIS A 165 0.61 2.76 -4.61
C HIS A 165 0.26 1.27 -4.56
N ALA A 166 0.30 0.65 -3.39
CA ALA A 166 -0.06 -0.77 -3.23
C ALA A 166 -1.52 -1.04 -3.60
N TRP A 167 -2.44 -0.09 -3.39
CA TRP A 167 -3.83 -0.20 -3.84
C TRP A 167 -3.92 -0.30 -5.37
N LEU A 168 -3.14 0.49 -6.11
CA LEU A 168 -3.12 0.41 -7.57
C LEU A 168 -2.53 -0.91 -8.06
N ASP A 169 -1.40 -1.33 -7.50
CA ASP A 169 -0.76 -2.60 -7.90
C ASP A 169 -1.66 -3.80 -7.57
N SER A 170 -2.30 -3.79 -6.39
CA SER A 170 -3.33 -4.77 -6.01
C SER A 170 -4.50 -4.76 -6.99
N GLY A 171 -4.96 -3.58 -7.40
CA GLY A 171 -6.06 -3.44 -8.36
C GLY A 171 -5.70 -3.95 -9.76
N VAL A 172 -4.47 -3.74 -10.23
CA VAL A 172 -4.03 -4.31 -11.52
C VAL A 172 -3.95 -5.83 -11.43
N ARG A 173 -3.36 -6.38 -10.35
CA ARG A 173 -3.23 -7.84 -10.17
C ARG A 173 -4.58 -8.52 -9.96
N ALA A 174 -5.54 -7.86 -9.31
CA ALA A 174 -6.92 -8.31 -9.19
C ALA A 174 -7.77 -8.10 -10.47
N GLY A 175 -7.21 -7.51 -11.53
CA GLY A 175 -7.91 -7.27 -12.79
C GLY A 175 -8.89 -6.10 -12.78
N LEU A 176 -8.90 -5.26 -11.74
CA LEU A 176 -9.73 -4.05 -11.65
C LEU A 176 -9.27 -2.95 -12.60
N PHE A 177 -7.98 -2.93 -12.94
CA PHE A 177 -7.39 -1.93 -13.80
C PHE A 177 -6.61 -2.55 -14.96
N ARG A 178 -6.64 -1.87 -16.10
CA ARG A 178 -5.65 -2.02 -17.17
C ARG A 178 -4.69 -0.85 -17.11
N VAL A 179 -3.41 -1.12 -17.36
CA VAL A 179 -2.39 -0.06 -17.44
C VAL A 179 -2.37 0.50 -18.86
N ALA A 180 -2.81 1.74 -19.02
CA ALA A 180 -2.83 2.48 -20.29
C ALA A 180 -1.66 3.46 -20.45
N GLY A 181 -0.89 3.68 -19.37
CA GLY A 181 0.29 4.55 -19.35
C GLY A 181 1.59 3.78 -19.11
N LYS A 182 2.38 4.26 -18.15
CA LYS A 182 3.68 3.67 -17.80
C LYS A 182 3.47 2.33 -17.09
N ARG A 183 3.89 1.22 -17.70
CA ARG A 183 3.71 -0.13 -17.12
C ARG A 183 4.82 -0.49 -16.14
N GLU A 184 6.01 0.05 -16.37
CA GLU A 184 7.23 -0.21 -15.62
C GLU A 184 7.22 0.28 -14.16
N ILE A 185 6.22 1.08 -13.78
CA ILE A 185 6.06 1.60 -12.42
C ILE A 185 5.18 0.70 -11.53
N PHE A 186 4.57 -0.35 -12.09
CA PHE A 186 3.71 -1.27 -11.36
C PHE A 186 4.46 -2.56 -11.00
N THR A 187 4.16 -3.11 -9.83
CA THR A 187 4.63 -4.44 -9.42
C THR A 187 3.64 -5.49 -9.92
N LEU A 188 3.92 -6.09 -11.09
CA LEU A 188 3.06 -7.07 -11.77
C LEU A 188 3.65 -8.48 -11.72
#